data_AF-A0A8C8C9A4-F1
#
_entry.id   AF-A0A8C8C9A4-F1
#
_cell.length_a   1.000
_cell.length_b   1.000
_cell.length_c   1.000
_cell.angle_alpha   90.00
_cell.angle_beta   90.00
_cell.angle_gamma   90.00
#
_symmetry.space_group_name_H-M   'P 1'
#
loop_
_entity.id
_entity.type
_entity.pdbx_description
1 polymer ?
#
loop_
_entity_poly.entity_id
_entity_poly.type
_entity_poly.pdbx_seq_one_letter_code
_entity_poly.pdbx_strand_id
1 'polypeptide(L)'
;EKETIEIGGIYRVWLRLMTLTALTVLMAAQRPEVFTLMVHHGLILTALNSSVSLACELSPLFNAEPLEVRWYRSGDFDKPALLYKDHKIQEAPVDPRYKGRVSLTGGLERGNVSLTLERVTLADGGEYVCREVLNRCGQSGCGSL
;
A
#
# COMPACT_ATOMS: atom_id res chain seq x y z
N GLU A 1 -57.73 -14.77 -27.47
CA GLU A 1 -57.62 -14.12 -26.15
C GLU A 1 -56.70 -14.88 -25.18
N LYS A 2 -56.93 -16.19 -24.93
CA LYS A 2 -56.07 -17.00 -24.05
C LYS A 2 -54.61 -17.14 -24.52
N GLU A 3 -54.39 -17.33 -25.83
CA GLU A 3 -53.04 -17.43 -26.41
C GLU A 3 -52.22 -16.15 -26.26
N THR A 4 -52.87 -14.98 -26.33
CA THR A 4 -52.22 -13.67 -26.19
C THR A 4 -51.70 -13.45 -24.76
N ILE A 5 -52.39 -13.99 -23.75
CA ILE A 5 -52.00 -13.91 -22.33
C ILE A 5 -50.81 -14.85 -22.03
N GLU A 6 -50.79 -16.05 -22.61
CA GLU A 6 -49.66 -16.98 -22.47
C GLU A 6 -48.38 -16.43 -23.10
N ILE A 7 -48.49 -15.88 -24.31
CA ILE A 7 -47.38 -15.23 -25.01
C ILE A 7 -46.85 -14.05 -24.19
N GLY A 8 -47.73 -13.22 -23.62
CA GLY A 8 -47.35 -12.15 -22.70
C GLY A 8 -46.66 -12.65 -21.43
N GLY A 9 -47.09 -13.79 -20.88
CA GLY A 9 -46.44 -14.45 -19.75
C GLY A 9 -45.03 -14.94 -20.08
N ILE A 10 -44.87 -15.58 -21.24
CA ILE A 10 -43.58 -16.05 -21.78
C ILE A 10 -42.63 -14.86 -21.96
N TYR A 11 -43.07 -13.79 -22.61
CA TYR A 11 -42.23 -12.59 -22.78
C TYR A 11 -41.79 -11.97 -21.45
N ARG A 12 -42.64 -11.97 -20.42
CA ARG A 12 -42.27 -11.48 -19.08
C ARG A 12 -41.21 -12.36 -18.42
N VAL A 13 -41.27 -13.68 -18.62
CA VAL A 13 -40.26 -14.62 -18.11
C VAL A 13 -38.93 -14.45 -18.83
N TRP A 14 -38.95 -14.36 -20.17
CA TRP A 14 -37.75 -14.10 -20.97
C TRP A 14 -37.12 -12.74 -20.66
N LEU A 15 -37.92 -11.70 -20.48
CA LEU A 15 -37.43 -10.37 -20.09
C LEU A 15 -36.75 -10.43 -18.72
N ARG A 16 -37.33 -11.13 -17.74
CA ARG A 16 -36.70 -11.33 -16.41
C ARG A 16 -35.39 -12.09 -16.52
N LEU A 17 -35.35 -13.20 -17.27
CA LEU A 17 -34.13 -13.97 -17.51
C LEU A 17 -33.04 -13.12 -18.17
N MET A 18 -33.38 -12.35 -19.21
CA MET A 18 -32.45 -11.45 -19.90
C MET A 18 -31.93 -10.34 -18.98
N THR A 19 -32.76 -9.77 -18.10
CA THR A 19 -32.29 -8.78 -17.12
C THR A 19 -31.39 -9.39 -16.06
N LEU A 20 -31.68 -10.61 -15.60
CA LEU A 20 -30.86 -11.33 -14.63
C LEU A 20 -29.49 -11.68 -15.22
N THR A 21 -29.43 -12.16 -16.46
CA THR A 21 -28.16 -12.43 -17.16
C THR A 21 -27.38 -11.15 -17.44
N ALA A 22 -28.05 -10.06 -17.82
CA ALA A 22 -27.39 -8.77 -18.00
C ALA A 22 -26.80 -8.23 -16.69
N LEU A 23 -27.51 -8.37 -15.55
CA LEU A 23 -27.00 -7.98 -14.24
C LEU A 23 -25.78 -8.79 -13.82
N THR A 24 -25.80 -10.12 -14.01
CA THR A 24 -24.65 -10.97 -13.64
C THR A 24 -23.42 -10.66 -14.50
N VAL A 25 -23.61 -10.36 -15.79
CA VAL A 25 -22.53 -9.90 -16.69
C VAL A 25 -21.99 -8.53 -16.26
N LEU A 26 -22.84 -7.59 -15.84
CA LEU A 26 -22.42 -6.27 -15.36
C LEU A 26 -21.52 -6.36 -14.11
N MET A 27 -21.92 -7.21 -13.14
CA MET A 27 -21.14 -7.46 -11.92
C MET A 27 -19.79 -8.13 -12.22
N ALA A 28 -19.75 -9.02 -13.21
CA ALA A 28 -18.50 -9.67 -13.65
C ALA A 28 -17.58 -8.74 -14.49
N ALA A 29 -18.13 -7.69 -15.10
CA ALA A 29 -17.38 -6.71 -15.89
C ALA A 29 -16.65 -5.66 -15.03
N GLN A 30 -16.88 -5.63 -13.72
CA GLN A 30 -16.15 -4.80 -12.78
C GLN A 30 -14.70 -5.31 -12.66
N ARG A 31 -13.81 -4.87 -13.55
CA ARG A 31 -12.38 -5.17 -13.43
C ARG A 31 -11.82 -4.42 -12.22
N PRO A 32 -11.18 -5.09 -11.25
CA PRO A 32 -10.40 -4.37 -10.25
C PRO A 32 -9.24 -3.68 -10.97
N GLU A 33 -9.15 -2.35 -10.87
CA GLU A 33 -7.95 -1.62 -11.25
C GLU A 33 -6.86 -1.95 -10.23
N VAL A 34 -5.98 -2.84 -10.65
CA VAL A 34 -4.88 -3.38 -9.87
C VAL A 34 -3.64 -2.58 -10.29
N PHE A 35 -2.96 -1.93 -9.35
CA PHE A 35 -1.71 -1.22 -9.60
C PHE A 35 -0.54 -1.87 -8.86
N THR A 36 0.64 -1.65 -9.40
CA THR A 36 1.84 -2.37 -9.04
C THR A 36 2.78 -1.46 -8.24
N LEU A 37 2.94 -1.70 -6.94
CA LEU A 37 3.96 -1.04 -6.13
C LEU A 37 5.22 -1.89 -6.11
N MET A 38 6.35 -1.33 -6.55
CA MET A 38 7.64 -2.00 -6.46
C MET A 38 8.33 -1.58 -5.17
N VAL A 39 8.44 -2.53 -4.24
CA VAL A 39 9.42 -2.45 -3.15
C VAL A 39 10.40 -3.57 -3.46
N HIS A 40 11.66 -3.44 -3.05
CA HIS A 40 12.77 -4.37 -3.33
C HIS A 40 12.50 -5.89 -3.11
N HIS A 41 11.31 -6.32 -2.64
CA HIS A 41 10.85 -7.71 -2.54
C HIS A 41 9.51 -8.05 -3.24
N GLY A 42 9.04 -7.26 -4.21
CA GLY A 42 7.95 -7.66 -5.10
C GLY A 42 6.85 -6.62 -5.32
N LEU A 43 5.86 -7.03 -6.12
CA LEU A 43 4.72 -6.21 -6.51
C LEU A 43 3.62 -6.29 -5.45
N ILE A 44 3.27 -5.16 -4.84
CA ILE A 44 2.12 -5.08 -3.94
C ILE A 44 0.92 -4.51 -4.70
N LEU A 45 -0.15 -5.30 -4.73
CA LEU A 45 -1.43 -4.95 -5.32
C LEU A 45 -2.39 -4.57 -4.19
N THR A 46 -2.97 -3.37 -4.22
CA THR A 46 -3.92 -2.94 -3.20
C THR A 46 -5.10 -2.18 -3.80
N ALA A 47 -6.22 -2.10 -3.08
CA ALA A 47 -7.40 -1.38 -3.50
C ALA A 47 -7.28 0.12 -3.19
N LEU A 48 -7.98 0.97 -3.95
CA LEU A 48 -8.07 2.39 -3.65
C LEU A 48 -8.73 2.63 -2.28
N ASN A 49 -8.30 3.70 -1.59
CA ASN A 49 -8.79 4.09 -0.27
C ASN A 49 -8.59 3.02 0.83
N SER A 50 -7.69 2.06 0.62
CA SER A 50 -7.30 1.06 1.61
C SER A 50 -5.96 1.43 2.27
N SER A 51 -5.42 0.52 3.08
CA SER A 51 -4.09 0.64 3.68
C SER A 51 -3.17 -0.46 3.17
N VAL A 52 -1.91 -0.13 2.93
CA VAL A 52 -0.88 -1.05 2.44
C VAL A 52 0.37 -0.95 3.30
N SER A 53 1.03 -2.09 3.53
CA SER A 53 2.29 -2.16 4.27
C SER A 53 3.45 -2.47 3.32
N LEU A 54 4.47 -1.61 3.30
CA LEU A 54 5.72 -1.79 2.57
C LEU A 54 6.76 -2.35 3.53
N ALA A 55 7.12 -3.61 3.33
CA ALA A 55 8.03 -4.32 4.23
C ALA A 55 9.48 -3.82 4.10
N CYS A 56 10.11 -3.50 5.23
CA CYS A 56 11.54 -3.25 5.35
C CYS A 56 12.00 -3.66 6.74
N GLU A 57 13.02 -4.52 6.81
CA GLU A 57 13.59 -5.03 8.05
C GLU A 57 15.11 -4.95 7.97
N LEU A 58 15.74 -4.64 9.11
CA LEU A 58 17.19 -4.60 9.22
C LEU A 58 17.79 -6.00 9.07
N SER A 59 18.95 -6.08 8.42
CA SER A 59 19.74 -7.30 8.36
C SER A 59 21.17 -7.00 8.82
N PRO A 60 21.62 -7.55 9.96
CA PRO A 60 20.87 -8.38 10.92
C PRO A 60 19.74 -7.61 11.63
N LEU A 61 18.84 -8.33 12.34
CA LEU A 61 17.80 -7.70 13.16
C LEU A 61 18.41 -7.11 14.44
N PHE A 62 18.32 -5.80 14.63
CA PHE A 62 18.74 -5.07 15.83
C PHE A 62 17.87 -3.83 16.06
N ASN A 63 18.02 -3.15 17.20
CA ASN A 63 17.20 -1.99 17.53
C ASN A 63 17.40 -0.83 16.53
N ALA A 64 16.33 -0.45 15.84
CA ALA A 64 16.26 0.64 14.88
C ALA A 64 15.85 2.01 15.49
N GLU A 65 15.38 2.06 16.74
CA GLU A 65 15.02 3.30 17.43
C GLU A 65 16.12 4.39 17.36
N PRO A 66 17.42 4.09 17.54
CA PRO A 66 18.45 5.11 17.47
C PRO A 66 18.84 5.50 16.02
N LEU A 67 18.23 4.90 15.00
CA LEU A 67 18.57 5.11 13.60
C LEU A 67 17.70 6.19 12.96
N GLU A 68 18.25 6.85 11.93
CA GLU A 68 17.42 7.60 10.98
C GLU A 68 16.87 6.61 9.94
N VAL A 69 15.55 6.57 9.80
CA VAL A 69 14.85 5.74 8.82
C VAL A 69 14.16 6.64 7.82
N ARG A 70 14.43 6.43 6.54
CA ARG A 70 13.84 7.19 5.44
C ARG A 70 13.17 6.28 4.44
N TRP A 71 11.90 6.56 4.17
CA TRP A 71 11.15 6.00 3.06
C TRP A 71 10.95 7.07 2.01
N TYR A 72 11.38 6.83 0.77
CA TYR A 72 11.27 7.78 -0.33
C TYR A 72 10.90 7.07 -1.62
N ARG A 73 10.27 7.78 -2.55
CA ARG A 73 10.08 7.27 -3.90
C ARG A 73 11.41 7.25 -4.63
N SER A 74 11.61 6.28 -5.51
CA SER A 74 12.76 6.24 -6.40
C SER A 74 12.90 7.58 -7.15
N GLY A 75 14.00 8.29 -6.95
CA GLY A 75 14.25 9.64 -7.48
C GLY A 75 13.98 10.81 -6.53
N ASP A 76 13.25 10.62 -5.43
CA ASP A 76 12.78 11.71 -4.55
C ASP A 76 13.43 11.67 -3.14
N PHE A 77 14.75 11.57 -3.07
CA PHE A 77 15.48 11.39 -1.79
C PHE A 77 15.29 12.53 -0.78
N ASP A 78 15.20 13.77 -1.27
CA ASP A 78 15.11 14.98 -0.44
C ASP A 78 13.68 15.28 0.03
N LYS A 79 12.68 14.64 -0.58
CA LYS A 79 11.26 14.76 -0.23
C LYS A 79 10.68 13.38 0.07
N PRO A 80 11.10 12.75 1.18
CA PRO A 80 10.68 11.40 1.52
C PRO A 80 9.17 11.32 1.79
N ALA A 81 8.63 10.11 1.64
CA ALA A 81 7.28 9.78 2.08
C ALA A 81 7.16 9.71 3.60
N LEU A 82 8.21 9.23 4.28
CA LEU A 82 8.33 9.24 5.74
C LEU A 82 9.80 9.43 6.13
N LEU A 83 10.03 10.29 7.12
CA LEU A 83 11.32 10.44 7.78
C LEU A 83 11.13 10.23 9.28
N TYR A 84 11.79 9.21 9.83
CA TYR A 84 11.92 8.98 11.26
C TYR A 84 13.34 9.33 11.70
N LYS A 85 13.44 10.20 12.71
CA LYS A 85 14.70 10.70 13.26
C LYS A 85 14.45 11.21 14.66
N ASP A 86 15.44 11.16 15.55
CA ASP A 86 15.33 11.70 16.91
C ASP A 86 14.11 11.14 17.67
N HIS A 87 13.87 9.84 17.51
CA HIS A 87 12.77 9.09 18.12
C HIS A 87 11.36 9.54 17.73
N LYS A 88 11.20 10.26 16.61
CA LYS A 88 9.89 10.72 16.11
C LYS A 88 9.83 10.76 14.59
N ILE A 89 8.60 10.72 14.06
CA ILE A 89 8.34 11.03 12.66
C ILE A 89 8.43 12.55 12.47
N GLN A 90 9.21 12.98 11.49
CA GLN A 90 9.45 14.39 11.20
C GLN A 90 8.37 14.94 10.27
N GLU A 91 8.00 16.21 10.45
CA GLU A 91 7.05 16.92 9.58
C GLU A 91 7.70 17.42 8.29
N ALA A 92 9.01 17.66 8.29
CA ALA A 92 9.78 18.17 7.17
C ALA A 92 11.13 17.44 7.08
N PRO A 93 11.68 17.19 5.88
CA PRO A 93 11.21 17.63 4.56
C PRO A 93 10.25 16.62 3.87
N VAL A 94 9.27 16.06 4.59
CA VAL A 94 8.34 15.06 4.06
C VAL A 94 7.44 15.65 2.95
N ASP A 95 7.17 14.87 1.90
CA ASP A 95 6.24 15.26 0.85
C ASP A 95 4.80 15.38 1.42
N PRO A 96 4.15 16.56 1.29
CA PRO A 96 2.81 16.81 1.83
C PRO A 96 1.74 15.79 1.43
N ARG A 97 1.90 15.10 0.30
CA ARG A 97 0.95 14.06 -0.16
C ARG A 97 0.80 12.88 0.82
N TYR A 98 1.81 12.64 1.65
CA TYR A 98 1.86 11.52 2.61
C TYR A 98 1.49 11.96 4.03
N LYS A 99 1.37 13.27 4.29
CA LYS A 99 1.10 13.81 5.62
C LYS A 99 -0.20 13.25 6.20
N GLY A 100 -0.12 12.67 7.41
CA GLY A 100 -1.26 12.06 8.08
C GLY A 100 -1.80 10.81 7.39
N ARG A 101 -0.98 10.14 6.57
CA ARG A 101 -1.31 8.89 5.89
C ARG A 101 -0.24 7.81 6.08
N VAL A 102 0.89 8.14 6.71
CA VAL A 102 2.02 7.22 6.87
C VAL A 102 2.35 6.98 8.32
N SER A 103 2.76 5.76 8.64
CA SER A 103 3.24 5.34 9.95
C SER A 103 4.25 4.21 9.83
N LEU A 104 5.05 3.99 10.88
CA LEU A 104 5.88 2.80 11.00
C LEU A 104 5.09 1.70 11.72
N THR A 105 5.04 0.52 11.13
CA THR A 105 4.24 -0.64 11.61
C THR A 105 5.08 -1.61 12.42
N GLY A 106 6.38 -1.63 12.14
CA GLY A 106 7.32 -2.58 12.70
C GLY A 106 7.84 -2.11 14.04
N GLY A 107 7.87 -3.01 15.02
CA GLY A 107 8.58 -2.78 16.26
C GLY A 107 10.04 -2.40 15.97
N LEU A 108 10.34 -1.11 16.11
CA LEU A 108 11.66 -0.52 15.90
C LEU A 108 12.68 -1.23 16.77
N GLU A 109 12.29 -1.66 17.97
CA GLU A 109 13.10 -2.41 18.92
C GLU A 109 13.61 -3.76 18.37
N ARG A 110 12.93 -4.33 17.38
CA ARG A 110 13.30 -5.58 16.69
C ARG A 110 13.89 -5.35 15.29
N GLY A 111 14.07 -4.09 14.88
CA GLY A 111 14.62 -3.75 13.57
C GLY A 111 13.61 -3.82 12.42
N ASN A 112 12.31 -3.86 12.71
CA ASN A 112 11.29 -3.75 11.68
C ASN A 112 10.97 -2.27 11.46
N VAL A 113 11.20 -1.78 10.24
CA VAL A 113 11.03 -0.38 9.85
C VAL A 113 10.03 -0.25 8.70
N SER A 114 9.08 -1.19 8.63
CA SER A 114 8.05 -1.24 7.59
C SER A 114 7.11 -0.04 7.65
N LEU A 115 6.75 0.48 6.48
CA LEU A 115 5.86 1.64 6.32
C LEU A 115 4.43 1.18 6.09
N THR A 116 3.47 1.66 6.86
CA THR A 116 2.05 1.63 6.48
C THR A 116 1.68 2.92 5.77
N LEU A 117 1.07 2.80 4.60
CA LEU A 117 0.44 3.90 3.86
C LEU A 117 -1.07 3.68 3.82
N GLU A 118 -1.82 4.62 4.38
CA GLU A 118 -3.29 4.64 4.42
C GLU A 118 -3.88 5.49 3.31
N ARG A 119 -5.17 5.27 3.03
CA ARG A 119 -5.97 6.01 2.04
C ARG A 119 -5.27 6.06 0.68
N VAL A 120 -4.85 4.89 0.20
CA VAL A 120 -4.03 4.78 -1.02
C VAL A 120 -4.77 5.31 -2.25
N THR A 121 -4.06 6.05 -3.10
CA THR A 121 -4.55 6.68 -4.33
C THR A 121 -3.76 6.21 -5.55
N LEU A 122 -4.29 6.39 -6.76
CA LEU A 122 -3.59 6.06 -8.01
C LEU A 122 -2.22 6.76 -8.13
N ALA A 123 -2.10 7.98 -7.62
CA ALA A 123 -0.86 8.74 -7.67
C ALA A 123 0.25 8.10 -6.81
N ASP A 124 -0.11 7.30 -5.80
CA ASP A 124 0.84 6.66 -4.88
C ASP A 124 1.56 5.47 -5.53
N GLY A 125 1.11 5.04 -6.71
CA GLY A 125 1.80 4.08 -7.55
C GLY A 125 3.25 4.47 -7.82
N GLY A 126 4.19 3.55 -7.61
CA GLY A 126 5.60 3.76 -7.89
C GLY A 126 6.52 2.81 -7.13
N GLU A 127 7.82 3.04 -7.33
CA GLU A 127 8.87 2.34 -6.59
C GLU A 127 9.22 3.11 -5.32
N TYR A 128 9.27 2.40 -4.19
CA TYR A 128 9.65 2.94 -2.88
C TYR A 128 10.93 2.30 -2.40
N VAL A 129 11.81 3.13 -1.83
CA VAL A 129 13.08 2.73 -1.27
C VAL A 129 13.10 3.04 0.22
N CYS A 130 13.49 2.05 1.00
CA CYS A 130 13.80 2.16 2.41
C CYS A 130 15.30 2.41 2.56
N ARG A 131 15.69 3.42 3.34
CA ARG A 131 17.08 3.66 3.73
C ARG A 131 17.18 3.93 5.22
N GLU A 132 17.86 3.03 5.89
CA GLU A 132 18.40 3.19 7.22
C GLU A 132 19.79 3.86 7.14
N VAL A 133 19.97 4.93 7.90
CA VAL A 133 21.30 5.49 8.14
C VAL A 133 21.72 5.04 9.53
N LEU A 134 22.65 4.08 9.56
CA LEU A 134 23.38 3.80 10.79
C LEU A 134 24.12 5.07 11.21
N ASN A 135 23.75 5.63 12.36
CA ASN A 135 24.63 6.53 13.09
C ASN A 135 25.91 5.74 13.35
N ARG A 136 26.97 6.02 12.57
CA ARG A 136 28.20 5.24 12.61
C ARG A 136 28.67 5.07 14.05
N CYS A 137 28.85 3.81 14.43
CA CYS A 137 29.54 3.29 15.62
C CYS A 137 30.01 4.35 16.62
N GLY A 138 29.28 4.45 17.73
CA GLY A 138 29.62 5.29 18.86
C GLY A 138 28.99 4.81 20.15
N GLN A 139 29.17 3.53 20.49
CA GLN A 139 29.41 2.98 21.84
C GLN A 139 29.26 1.44 21.80
N SER A 140 30.39 0.75 21.92
CA SER A 140 30.57 -0.72 22.03
C SER A 140 30.11 -1.61 20.86
N GLY A 141 31.00 -1.75 19.86
CA GLY A 141 31.27 -3.06 19.25
C GLY A 141 30.60 -3.37 17.91
N CYS A 142 31.29 -3.06 16.81
CA CYS A 142 31.16 -3.87 15.59
C CYS A 142 31.93 -5.17 15.84
N GLY A 143 31.23 -6.20 16.33
CA GLY A 143 31.82 -7.53 16.51
C GLY A 143 31.95 -8.23 15.16
N SER A 144 33.18 -8.38 14.69
CA SER A 144 33.53 -9.41 13.71
C SER A 144 33.42 -10.79 14.38
N LEU A 145 32.72 -11.72 13.76
CA LEU A 145 32.97 -13.17 13.84
C LEU A 145 32.33 -13.84 12.62
#